data_AF-V4ANE9-F1
#
_entry.id   AF-V4ANE9-F1
#
_cell.length_a   1.000
_cell.length_b   1.000
_cell.length_c   1.000
_cell.angle_alpha   90.00
_cell.angle_beta   90.00
_cell.angle_gamma   90.00
#
_symmetry.space_group_name_H-M   'P 1'
#
loop_
_entity.id
_entity.type
_entity.pdbx_description
1 polymer ?
#
loop_
_entity_poly.entity_id
_entity_poly.type
_entity_poly.pdbx_seq_one_letter_code
_entity_poly.pdbx_strand_id
1 'polypeptide(L)'
;QESTILNTAILTGNKQTFPLKIYSVDKEGSLQDVTYKTVCHSADIEVIKVAPDCSEVYLDGDETQGSHNVTIITKTGYYTSFLHLKVWIPENRLDIQLSDYKLNPIKKWKVPNLEKKKKRR
;
A
#
# COMPACT_ATOMS: atom_id res chain seq x y z
N GLN A 1 -12.54 15.41 -8.64
CA GLN A 1 -11.48 15.30 -7.63
C GLN A 1 -10.70 14.03 -7.94
N GLU A 2 -9.43 14.14 -8.31
CA GLU A 2 -8.60 12.98 -8.64
C GLU A 2 -8.01 12.40 -7.35
N SER A 3 -8.35 11.15 -7.03
CA SER A 3 -7.80 10.44 -5.87
C SER A 3 -6.43 9.88 -6.22
N THR A 4 -5.41 10.29 -5.48
CA THR A 4 -4.01 9.91 -5.71
C THR A 4 -3.47 9.15 -4.52
N ILE A 5 -2.76 8.05 -4.78
CA ILE A 5 -2.14 7.15 -3.80
C ILE A 5 -0.64 7.06 -4.12
N LEU A 6 0.20 7.07 -3.08
CA LEU A 6 1.64 6.82 -3.18
C LEU A 6 1.96 5.47 -2.54
N ASN A 7 2.47 4.53 -3.33
CA ASN A 7 2.86 3.21 -2.85
C ASN A 7 4.20 3.30 -2.11
N THR A 8 4.16 3.24 -0.78
CA THR A 8 5.37 3.09 0.05
C THR A 8 5.53 1.67 0.59
N ALA A 9 4.59 0.76 0.32
CA ALA A 9 4.67 -0.64 0.73
C ALA A 9 5.90 -1.34 0.13
N ILE A 10 6.28 -1.00 -1.11
CA ILE A 10 7.48 -1.55 -1.77
C ILE A 10 8.78 -1.21 -1.03
N LEU A 11 8.88 -0.01 -0.45
CA LEU A 11 10.10 0.42 0.27
C LEU A 11 10.09 -0.02 1.74
N THR A 12 8.90 -0.11 2.35
CA THR A 12 8.75 -0.33 3.80
C THR A 12 8.43 -1.78 4.15
N GLY A 13 7.94 -2.58 3.21
CA GLY A 13 7.38 -3.91 3.43
C GLY A 13 6.06 -3.93 4.21
N ASN A 14 5.48 -2.76 4.49
CA ASN A 14 4.25 -2.64 5.26
C ASN A 14 3.06 -2.41 4.35
N LYS A 15 2.03 -3.26 4.46
CA LYS A 15 0.77 -3.13 3.74
C LYS A 15 0.12 -1.77 4.06
N GLN A 16 -0.33 -1.08 3.02
CA GLN A 16 -1.13 0.14 3.11
C GLN A 16 -2.58 -0.18 2.73
N THR A 17 -3.53 0.30 3.52
CA THR A 17 -4.97 0.10 3.28
C THR A 17 -5.70 1.43 3.24
N PHE A 18 -6.65 1.56 2.32
CA PHE A 18 -7.48 2.74 2.15
C PHE A 18 -8.95 2.34 2.11
N PRO A 19 -9.81 2.92 2.96
CA PRO A 19 -11.20 2.54 3.03
C PRO A 19 -11.94 2.90 1.74
N LEU A 20 -12.76 1.98 1.25
CA LEU A 20 -13.66 2.17 0.12
C LEU A 20 -15.11 2.20 0.64
N LYS A 21 -15.86 3.20 0.19
CA LYS A 21 -17.27 3.37 0.53
C LYS A 21 -18.08 3.61 -0.72
N ILE A 22 -19.17 2.86 -0.86
CA ILE A 22 -20.01 2.87 -2.06
C ILE A 22 -21.43 3.18 -1.61
N TYR A 23 -21.97 4.26 -2.16
CA TYR A 23 -23.30 4.73 -1.86
C TYR A 23 -24.18 4.66 -3.11
N SER A 24 -25.43 4.26 -2.94
CA SER A 24 -26.46 4.42 -3.97
C SER A 24 -27.41 5.55 -3.59
N VAL A 25 -27.85 6.30 -4.59
CA VAL A 25 -28.88 7.32 -4.44
C VAL A 25 -30.12 6.85 -5.20
N ASP A 26 -31.28 6.84 -4.54
CA ASP A 26 -32.56 6.49 -5.18
C ASP A 26 -33.22 7.71 -5.87
N LYS A 27 -34.40 7.51 -6.44
CA LYS A 27 -35.13 8.56 -7.18
C LYS A 27 -35.68 9.64 -6.24
N GLU A 28 -35.90 9.26 -4.98
CA GLU A 28 -36.39 10.09 -3.89
C GLU A 28 -35.24 10.88 -3.23
N GLY A 29 -33.99 10.62 -3.62
CA GLY A 29 -32.79 11.29 -3.12
C GLY A 29 -32.23 10.71 -1.83
N SER A 30 -32.70 9.54 -1.39
CA SER A 30 -32.17 8.82 -0.23
C SER A 30 -30.83 8.19 -0.55
N LEU A 31 -29.88 8.34 0.39
CA LEU A 31 -28.53 7.79 0.29
C LEU A 31 -28.43 6.51 1.11
N GLN A 32 -28.00 5.41 0.50
CA GLN A 32 -27.81 4.12 1.17
C GLN A 32 -26.39 3.62 1.00
N ASP A 33 -25.75 3.15 2.08
CA ASP A 33 -24.47 2.43 2.01
C ASP A 33 -24.71 1.03 1.43
N VAL A 34 -24.12 0.78 0.27
CA VAL A 34 -24.22 -0.48 -0.47
C VAL A 34 -22.88 -1.18 -0.59
N THR A 35 -21.86 -0.76 0.18
CA THR A 35 -20.49 -1.29 0.11
C THR A 35 -20.47 -2.81 0.18
N TYR A 36 -21.07 -3.40 1.22
CA TYR A 36 -21.11 -4.85 1.42
C TYR A 36 -22.11 -5.60 0.51
N LYS A 37 -22.86 -4.89 -0.33
CA LYS A 37 -23.76 -5.46 -1.35
C LYS A 37 -23.16 -5.35 -2.75
N THR A 38 -21.93 -4.86 -2.85
CA THR A 38 -21.23 -4.58 -4.10
C THR A 38 -20.13 -5.60 -4.31
N VAL A 39 -19.87 -5.94 -5.57
CA VAL A 39 -18.71 -6.73 -5.98
C VAL A 39 -17.70 -5.79 -6.62
N CYS A 40 -16.44 -5.86 -6.21
CA CYS A 40 -15.38 -4.98 -6.70
C CYS A 40 -14.28 -5.77 -7.37
N HIS A 41 -13.70 -5.17 -8.39
CA HIS A 41 -12.57 -5.73 -9.11
C HIS A 41 -11.61 -4.60 -9.52
N SER A 42 -10.31 -4.79 -9.32
CA SER A 42 -9.31 -3.89 -9.88
C SER A 42 -9.03 -4.29 -11.32
N ALA A 43 -9.06 -3.33 -12.24
CA ALA A 43 -8.71 -3.56 -13.64
C ALA A 43 -7.21 -3.88 -13.83
N ASP A 44 -6.35 -3.47 -12.89
CA ASP A 44 -4.93 -3.75 -12.89
C ASP A 44 -4.46 -4.09 -11.47
N ILE A 45 -4.32 -5.40 -11.21
CA ILE A 45 -3.94 -5.97 -9.92
C ILE A 45 -2.45 -5.70 -9.61
N GLU A 46 -1.63 -5.49 -10.64
CA GLU A 46 -0.20 -5.17 -10.49
C GLU A 46 0.03 -3.72 -10.04
N VAL A 47 -1.02 -2.89 -10.06
CA VAL A 47 -1.01 -1.49 -9.62
C VAL A 47 -1.70 -1.29 -8.28
N ILE A 48 -2.88 -1.89 -8.07
CA ILE A 48 -3.64 -1.79 -6.82
C ILE A 48 -4.63 -2.93 -6.67
N LYS A 49 -4.85 -3.38 -5.44
CA LYS A 49 -5.78 -4.47 -5.11
C LYS A 49 -7.01 -3.95 -4.37
N VAL A 50 -8.08 -4.74 -4.41
CA VAL A 50 -9.33 -4.46 -3.69
C VAL A 50 -9.73 -5.66 -2.83
N ALA A 51 -10.22 -5.41 -1.63
CA ALA A 51 -10.73 -6.45 -0.77
C ALA A 51 -11.98 -7.12 -1.37
N PRO A 52 -12.19 -8.44 -1.17
CA PRO A 52 -13.34 -9.16 -1.72
C PRO A 52 -14.69 -8.59 -1.29
N ASP A 53 -14.75 -7.96 -0.12
CA ASP A 53 -15.96 -7.35 0.46
C ASP A 53 -16.12 -5.85 0.12
N CYS A 54 -15.32 -5.33 -0.82
CA CYS A 54 -15.29 -3.92 -1.22
C CYS A 54 -15.02 -2.93 -0.09
N SER A 55 -14.53 -3.36 1.08
CA SER A 55 -14.34 -2.48 2.24
C SER A 55 -13.10 -1.58 2.13
N GLU A 56 -12.07 -2.05 1.42
CA GLU A 56 -10.81 -1.35 1.27
C GLU A 56 -10.15 -1.65 -0.10
N VAL A 57 -9.35 -0.70 -0.56
CA VAL A 57 -8.29 -0.95 -1.54
C VAL A 57 -6.96 -0.97 -0.80
N TYR A 58 -6.01 -1.75 -1.29
CA TYR A 58 -4.75 -1.93 -0.59
C TYR A 58 -3.57 -2.12 -1.53
N LEU A 59 -2.40 -1.85 -0.96
CA LEU A 59 -1.09 -2.10 -1.53
C LEU A 59 -0.32 -2.96 -0.54
N ASP A 60 0.20 -4.10 -0.97
CA ASP A 60 0.94 -5.03 -0.09
C ASP A 60 2.44 -5.12 -0.42
N GLY A 61 2.90 -4.38 -1.43
CA GLY A 61 4.31 -4.21 -1.76
C GLY A 61 4.81 -5.15 -2.85
N ASP A 62 3.94 -5.97 -3.45
CA ASP A 62 4.26 -6.77 -4.63
C ASP A 62 3.92 -6.08 -5.96
N GLU A 63 3.42 -4.85 -5.91
CA GLU A 63 3.07 -4.07 -7.09
C GLU A 63 4.30 -3.75 -7.93
N THR A 64 4.24 -4.02 -9.23
CA THR A 64 5.38 -3.90 -10.16
C THR A 64 5.44 -2.53 -10.81
N GLN A 65 4.32 -1.81 -10.86
CA GLN A 65 4.20 -0.55 -11.59
C GLN A 65 3.19 0.41 -10.94
N GLY A 66 3.34 1.69 -11.27
CA GLY A 66 2.33 2.72 -11.00
C GLY A 66 1.43 2.92 -12.21
N SER A 67 0.33 3.66 -12.03
CA SER A 67 -0.53 4.08 -13.14
C SER A 67 -1.10 5.48 -12.92
N HIS A 68 -1.15 6.26 -13.99
CA HIS A 68 -1.82 7.55 -13.99
C HIS A 68 -3.34 7.44 -13.89
N ASN A 69 -3.90 6.30 -14.30
CA ASN A 69 -5.33 6.01 -14.27
C ASN A 69 -5.56 4.50 -14.18
N VAL A 70 -5.76 4.00 -12.96
CA VAL A 70 -6.24 2.65 -12.71
C VAL A 70 -7.71 2.69 -12.32
N THR A 71 -8.47 1.68 -12.73
CA THR A 71 -9.91 1.64 -12.51
C THR A 71 -10.28 0.52 -11.54
N ILE A 72 -11.01 0.87 -10.49
CA ILE A 72 -11.76 -0.10 -9.69
C ILE A 72 -13.18 -0.16 -10.24
N ILE A 73 -13.55 -1.35 -10.72
CA ILE A 73 -14.87 -1.66 -11.25
C ILE A 73 -15.73 -2.10 -10.08
N THR A 74 -16.85 -1.43 -9.87
CA THR A 74 -17.81 -1.77 -8.82
C THR A 74 -19.15 -2.14 -9.43
N LYS A 75 -19.72 -3.26 -8.99
CA LYS A 75 -20.99 -3.78 -9.51
C LYS A 75 -21.98 -4.03 -8.38
N THR A 76 -23.08 -3.30 -8.40
CA THR A 76 -24.14 -3.39 -7.39
C THR A 76 -25.46 -3.70 -8.09
N GLY A 77 -25.89 -4.96 -8.04
CA GLY A 77 -27.05 -5.43 -8.80
C GLY A 77 -26.87 -5.24 -10.32
N TYR A 78 -27.68 -4.36 -10.91
CA TYR A 78 -27.64 -4.02 -12.34
C TYR A 78 -26.76 -2.80 -12.67
N TYR A 79 -26.30 -2.08 -11.64
CA TYR A 79 -25.48 -0.89 -11.84
C TYR A 79 -24.00 -1.26 -11.82
N THR A 80 -23.24 -0.65 -12.72
CA THR A 80 -21.77 -0.74 -12.74
C THR A 80 -21.20 0.66 -12.74
N SER A 81 -20.27 0.90 -11.84
CA SER A 81 -19.58 2.17 -11.66
C SER A 81 -18.08 1.96 -11.72
N PHE A 82 -17.37 3.03 -12.06
CA PHE A 82 -15.91 3.01 -12.24
C PHE A 82 -15.29 4.06 -11.35
N LEU A 83 -14.36 3.65 -10.49
CA LEU A 83 -13.55 4.55 -9.67
C LEU A 83 -12.15 4.64 -10.27
N HIS A 84 -11.80 5.83 -10.75
CA HIS A 84 -10.48 6.12 -11.30
C HIS A 84 -9.54 6.63 -10.22
N LEU A 85 -8.37 6.00 -10.11
CA LEU A 85 -7.33 6.32 -9.15
C LEU A 85 -6.00 6.55 -9.86
N LYS A 86 -5.13 7.35 -9.25
CA LYS A 86 -3.74 7.53 -9.66
C LYS A 86 -2.84 6.90 -8.62
N VAL A 87 -2.01 5.95 -9.01
CA VAL A 87 -1.09 5.24 -8.11
C VAL A 87 0.34 5.53 -8.53
N TRP A 88 1.08 6.20 -7.65
CA TRP A 88 2.49 6.47 -7.84
C TRP A 88 3.32 5.38 -7.20
N ILE A 89 4.36 4.95 -7.92
CA ILE A 89 5.36 4.01 -7.45
C ILE A 89 6.70 4.76 -7.31
N PRO A 90 7.50 4.49 -6.26
CA PRO A 90 8.83 5.05 -6.14
C PRO A 90 9.71 4.47 -7.25
N GLU A 91 10.41 5.35 -7.96
CA GLU A 91 11.45 4.94 -8.90
C GLU A 91 12.70 4.56 -8.10
N ASN A 92 13.15 3.31 -8.23
CA ASN A 92 14.25 2.81 -7.41
C ASN A 92 15.62 3.30 -7.93
N ARG A 93 16.00 4.53 -7.57
CA ARG A 93 17.33 5.12 -7.85
C ARG A 93 18.20 5.27 -6.60
N LEU A 94 18.38 4.22 -5.82
CA LEU A 94 19.43 4.20 -4.78
C LEU A 94 20.58 3.32 -5.24
N ASP A 95 21.45 3.89 -6.09
CA ASP A 95 22.75 3.30 -6.37
C ASP A 95 23.73 3.77 -5.28
N ILE A 96 23.87 2.95 -4.24
CA ILE A 96 24.76 3.25 -3.11
C ILE A 96 26.18 2.80 -3.49
N GLN A 97 26.96 3.74 -4.01
CA GLN A 97 28.37 3.51 -4.31
C GLN A 97 29.22 3.90 -3.10
N LEU A 98 29.88 2.89 -2.51
CA LEU A 98 30.82 3.09 -1.43
C LEU A 98 32.22 3.29 -2.01
N SER A 99 32.89 4.37 -1.61
CA SER A 99 34.28 4.61 -1.97
C SER A 99 35.25 3.59 -1.37
N ASP A 100 34.90 3.05 -0.19
CA ASP A 100 35.66 2.01 0.50
C ASP A 100 34.68 0.96 1.03
N TYR A 101 34.76 -0.27 0.50
CA TYR A 101 33.99 -1.42 0.97
C TYR A 101 34.66 -2.13 2.16
N LYS A 102 35.83 -1.65 2.60
CA LYS A 102 36.56 -2.19 3.73
C LYS A 102 36.21 -1.43 5.01
N LEU A 103 35.58 -2.12 5.95
CA LEU A 103 35.30 -1.56 7.27
C LEU A 103 36.60 -1.27 8.02
N ASN A 104 36.72 -0.03 8.50
CA ASN A 104 37.84 0.40 9.34
C ASN A 104 37.41 0.49 10.80
N PRO A 105 38.27 0.08 11.75
CA PRO A 105 37.95 0.21 13.18
C PRO A 105 37.80 1.69 13.54
N ILE A 106 36.65 2.04 14.12
CA ILE A 106 36.41 3.38 14.67
C ILE A 106 37.33 3.54 15.89
N LYS A 107 38.34 4.41 15.78
CA LYS A 107 39.26 4.68 16.89
C LYS A 107 38.47 5.10 18.13
N LYS A 108 38.81 4.51 19.27
CA LYS A 108 38.18 4.76 20.58
C LYS A 108 36.69 4.38 20.65
N TRP A 109 36.19 3.52 19.76
CA TRP A 109 34.84 2.95 19.89
C TRP A 109 34.77 2.05 21.13
N LYS A 110 34.03 2.49 22.15
CA LYS A 110 33.80 1.73 23.38
C LYS A 110 32.58 0.86 23.19
N VAL A 111 32.79 -0.45 23.05
CA VAL A 111 31.69 -1.42 23.13
C VAL A 111 31.30 -1.57 24.59
N PRO A 112 30.01 -1.47 24.97
CA PRO A 112 29.58 -1.75 26.33
C PRO A 112 29.97 -3.18 26.69
N ASN A 113 30.70 -3.37 27.80
CA ASN A 113 30.98 -4.70 28.30
C ASN A 113 29.66 -5.32 28.78
N LEU A 114 29.16 -6.30 28.02
CA LEU A 114 28.18 -7.25 28.53
C LEU A 114 28.89 -8.10 29.58
N GLU A 115 28.99 -7.58 30.80
CA GLU A 115 29.53 -8.26 31.98
C GLU A 115 28.88 -9.64 32.08
N LYS A 116 29.63 -10.67 31.66
CA LYS A 116 29.28 -12.07 31.90
C LYS A 116 29.31 -12.25 33.42
N LYS A 117 28.15 -12.15 34.07
CA LYS A 117 27.96 -12.53 35.48
C LYS A 117 28.54 -13.93 35.66
N LYS A 118 29.77 -14.02 36.16
CA LYS A 118 30.39 -15.29 36.53
C LYS A 118 29.54 -15.85 37.67
N LYS A 119 28.75 -16.89 37.38
CA LYS A 119 28.13 -17.72 38.42
C LYS A 119 29.28 -18.28 39.27
N ARG A 120 29.42 -17.77 40.49
CA ARG A 120 30.32 -18.33 41.51
C ARG A 120 29.80 -19.74 41.83
N ARG A 121 30.64 -20.75 41.57
CA ARG A 121 30.49 -22.09 42.14
C ARG A 121 30.85 -22.05 43.62
#